data_AF-A0A067BLB0-F1
#
_entry.id   AF-A0A067BLB0-F1
#
_cell.length_a   1.000
_cell.length_b   1.000
_cell.length_c   1.000
_cell.angle_alpha   90.00
_cell.angle_beta   90.00
_cell.angle_gamma   90.00
#
_symmetry.space_group_name_H-M   'P 1'
#
loop_
_entity.id
_entity.type
_entity.pdbx_description
1 polymer ?
#
loop_
_entity_poly.entity_id
_entity_poly.type
_entity_poly.pdbx_seq_one_letter_code
_entity_poly.pdbx_strand_id
1 'polypeptide(L)'
;MVAVAVLRLLQVDDLWATFKAALYLCRMVWFACFALTTTNAFLKRYHLERFFLQVDPTLQSLFKKILGPFLWYGTAVVPSFLTAYQYLLWCLFPTTYAYRIEVAIVGSAYIVIIAMAPLLYGAVGLWRRQRPSSMRYSSAGYNALTNRLLLSYIRPLHMQDERGLGGSIHELCEANARYKALPVINTGSSDCFVLCYCNHRLEAKLRLSLLEYLDLQSDEPHLCVDSGVSTLRFNELELPSRQAFNEKLSRPRLLRARSPSPWCL
;
A
#
# COMPACT_ATOMS: atom_id res chain seq x y z
N MET A 1 -15.77 -23.39 -5.03
CA MET A 1 -14.37 -23.85 -5.29
C MET A 1 -13.38 -23.38 -4.24
N VAL A 2 -13.34 -22.10 -3.83
CA VAL A 2 -12.47 -21.60 -2.72
C VAL A 2 -12.70 -22.39 -1.43
N ALA A 3 -13.95 -22.57 -1.04
CA ALA A 3 -14.32 -23.32 0.15
C ALA A 3 -13.80 -24.78 0.18
N VAL A 4 -13.86 -25.47 -0.95
CA VAL A 4 -13.34 -26.84 -1.08
C VAL A 4 -11.82 -26.86 -0.94
N ALA A 5 -11.12 -25.82 -1.43
CA ALA A 5 -9.69 -25.69 -1.24
C ALA A 5 -9.32 -25.40 0.22
N VAL A 6 -10.10 -24.58 0.94
CA VAL A 6 -9.89 -24.33 2.39
C VAL A 6 -10.04 -25.63 3.19
N LEU A 7 -11.08 -26.42 2.91
CA LEU A 7 -11.30 -27.72 3.57
C LEU A 7 -10.22 -28.75 3.24
N ARG A 8 -9.72 -28.78 2.00
CA ARG A 8 -8.59 -29.64 1.63
C ARG A 8 -7.29 -29.24 2.31
N LEU A 9 -7.11 -27.97 2.63
CA LEU A 9 -5.93 -27.50 3.36
C LEU A 9 -5.93 -27.98 4.82
N LEU A 10 -7.10 -28.32 5.38
CA LEU A 10 -7.26 -28.93 6.69
C LEU A 10 -6.97 -30.44 6.69
N GLN A 11 -7.00 -31.11 5.52
CA GLN A 11 -6.68 -32.53 5.39
C GLN A 11 -5.17 -32.71 5.15
N VAL A 12 -4.43 -33.08 6.20
CA VAL A 12 -2.97 -33.22 6.16
C VAL A 12 -2.52 -34.51 5.45
N ASP A 13 -3.45 -35.45 5.24
CA ASP A 13 -3.14 -36.80 4.77
C ASP A 13 -2.69 -36.87 3.30
N ASP A 14 -3.06 -35.89 2.46
CA ASP A 14 -2.66 -35.83 1.04
C ASP A 14 -1.90 -34.53 0.73
N LEU A 15 -0.56 -34.62 0.78
CA LEU A 15 0.35 -33.50 0.52
C LEU A 15 0.16 -32.90 -0.89
N TRP A 16 -0.21 -33.71 -1.89
CA TRP A 16 -0.39 -33.24 -3.26
C TRP A 16 -1.72 -32.49 -3.43
N ALA A 17 -2.78 -32.97 -2.81
CA ALA A 17 -4.05 -32.24 -2.74
C ALA A 17 -3.90 -30.92 -1.97
N THR A 18 -3.12 -30.91 -0.89
CA THR A 18 -2.82 -29.71 -0.10
C THR A 18 -2.02 -28.69 -0.88
N PHE A 19 -1.00 -29.12 -1.64
CA PHE A 19 -0.24 -28.22 -2.51
C PHE A 19 -1.11 -27.58 -3.61
N LYS A 20 -1.97 -28.35 -4.27
CA LYS A 20 -2.92 -27.82 -5.26
C LYS A 20 -3.92 -26.84 -4.63
N ALA A 21 -4.41 -27.14 -3.43
CA ALA A 21 -5.29 -26.25 -2.67
C ALA A 21 -4.58 -24.93 -2.31
N ALA A 22 -3.31 -24.99 -1.88
CA ALA A 22 -2.50 -23.82 -1.57
C ALA A 22 -2.28 -22.91 -2.79
N LEU A 23 -1.95 -23.49 -3.96
CA LEU A 23 -1.85 -22.73 -5.21
C LEU A 23 -3.19 -22.09 -5.60
N TYR A 24 -4.31 -22.79 -5.40
CA TYR A 24 -5.63 -22.24 -5.67
C TYR A 24 -5.96 -21.05 -4.75
N LEU A 25 -5.54 -21.13 -3.48
CA LEU A 25 -5.71 -20.05 -2.50
C LEU A 25 -4.84 -18.82 -2.78
N CYS A 26 -3.80 -18.91 -3.61
CA CYS A 26 -3.10 -17.71 -4.10
C CYS A 26 -4.04 -16.76 -4.86
N ARG A 27 -5.13 -17.26 -5.44
CA ARG A 27 -6.15 -16.42 -6.10
C ARG A 27 -6.84 -15.45 -5.12
N MET A 28 -6.75 -15.69 -3.82
CA MET A 28 -7.32 -14.81 -2.79
C MET A 28 -6.64 -13.44 -2.71
N VAL A 29 -5.43 -13.31 -3.27
CA VAL A 29 -4.76 -12.02 -3.41
C VAL A 29 -5.61 -11.05 -4.23
N TRP A 30 -6.29 -11.53 -5.27
CA TRP A 30 -7.15 -10.68 -6.11
C TRP A 30 -8.32 -10.06 -5.35
N PHE A 31 -8.94 -10.80 -4.42
CA PHE A 31 -10.02 -10.26 -3.60
C PHE A 31 -9.52 -9.18 -2.64
N ALA A 32 -8.33 -9.35 -2.08
CA ALA A 32 -7.72 -8.31 -1.29
C ALA A 32 -7.37 -7.08 -2.14
N CYS A 33 -6.80 -7.26 -3.33
CA CYS A 33 -6.54 -6.15 -4.25
C CYS A 33 -7.83 -5.41 -4.62
N PHE A 34 -8.90 -6.15 -4.94
CA PHE A 34 -10.21 -5.58 -5.22
C PHE A 34 -10.77 -4.80 -4.02
N ALA A 35 -10.66 -5.31 -2.80
CA ALA A 35 -11.07 -4.60 -1.60
C ALA A 35 -10.28 -3.29 -1.38
N LEU A 36 -8.98 -3.28 -1.72
CA LEU A 36 -8.16 -2.07 -1.63
C LEU A 36 -8.56 -1.05 -2.70
N THR A 37 -8.83 -1.47 -3.93
CA THR A 37 -9.23 -0.55 -5.01
C THR A 37 -10.62 0.03 -4.75
N THR A 38 -11.58 -0.76 -4.27
CA THR A 38 -12.91 -0.26 -3.89
C THR A 38 -12.83 0.70 -2.71
N THR A 39 -12.01 0.39 -1.71
CA THR A 39 -11.77 1.30 -0.58
C THR A 39 -11.12 2.59 -1.05
N ASN A 40 -10.18 2.52 -2.00
CA ASN A 40 -9.55 3.69 -2.56
C ASN A 40 -10.57 4.64 -3.23
N ALA A 41 -11.43 4.07 -4.08
CA ALA A 41 -12.52 4.81 -4.72
C ALA A 41 -13.50 5.38 -3.69
N PHE A 42 -13.82 4.62 -2.65
CA PHE A 42 -14.69 5.06 -1.56
C PHE A 42 -14.08 6.23 -0.78
N LEU A 43 -12.83 6.10 -0.34
CA LEU A 43 -12.12 7.15 0.41
C LEU A 43 -12.01 8.44 -0.39
N LYS A 44 -11.77 8.33 -1.70
CA LYS A 44 -11.77 9.47 -2.62
C LYS A 44 -13.13 10.13 -2.74
N ARG A 45 -14.19 9.33 -2.92
CA ARG A 45 -15.57 9.83 -3.05
C ARG A 45 -16.07 10.56 -1.80
N TYR A 46 -15.63 10.15 -0.62
CA TYR A 46 -16.03 10.76 0.65
C TYR A 46 -14.98 11.72 1.25
N HIS A 47 -13.86 11.97 0.55
CA HIS A 47 -12.75 12.81 1.02
C HIS A 47 -12.20 12.40 2.40
N LEU A 48 -12.14 11.09 2.65
CA LEU A 48 -11.69 10.50 3.92
C LEU A 48 -10.23 10.02 3.85
N GLU A 49 -9.41 10.53 2.92
CA GLU A 49 -8.05 10.05 2.68
C GLU A 49 -7.14 10.21 3.90
N ARG A 50 -7.44 11.17 4.78
CA ARG A 50 -6.73 11.37 6.04
C ARG A 50 -6.99 10.26 7.05
N PHE A 51 -8.13 9.58 6.93
CA PHE A 51 -8.59 8.54 7.83
C PHE A 51 -8.13 7.14 7.41
N PHE A 52 -7.08 7.02 6.61
CA PHE A 52 -6.54 5.73 6.25
C PHE A 52 -5.02 5.76 6.26
N LEU A 53 -4.39 4.83 6.98
CA LEU A 53 -2.96 4.64 6.91
C LEU A 53 -2.61 3.85 5.65
N GLN A 54 -1.64 4.35 4.89
CA GLN A 54 -1.12 3.62 3.73
C GLN A 54 -0.60 2.26 4.16
N VAL A 55 -1.00 1.24 3.41
CA VAL A 55 -0.57 -0.13 3.70
C VAL A 55 0.52 -0.54 2.73
N ASP A 56 1.62 -1.05 3.28
CA ASP A 56 2.69 -1.67 2.50
C ASP A 56 2.18 -3.00 1.90
N PRO A 57 2.12 -3.16 0.57
CA PRO A 57 1.63 -4.38 -0.08
C PRO A 57 2.47 -5.61 0.28
N THR A 58 3.74 -5.40 0.60
CA THR A 58 4.68 -6.44 1.03
C THR A 58 4.41 -6.90 2.46
N LEU A 59 4.10 -5.98 3.37
CA LEU A 59 3.68 -6.31 4.72
C LEU A 59 2.35 -7.08 4.72
N GLN A 60 1.38 -6.67 3.89
CA GLN A 60 0.13 -7.43 3.74
C GLN A 60 0.38 -8.84 3.24
N SER A 61 1.26 -8.99 2.26
CA SER A 61 1.60 -10.30 1.69
C SER A 61 2.28 -11.19 2.71
N LEU A 62 3.18 -10.64 3.53
CA LEU A 62 3.81 -11.35 4.63
C LEU A 62 2.78 -11.73 5.71
N PHE A 63 1.91 -10.80 6.09
CA PHE A 63 0.87 -11.04 7.10
C PHE A 63 -0.07 -12.17 6.67
N LYS A 64 -0.54 -12.18 5.42
CA LYS A 64 -1.39 -13.26 4.87
C LYS A 64 -0.67 -14.62 4.88
N LYS A 65 0.64 -14.63 4.58
CA LYS A 65 1.46 -15.85 4.62
C LYS A 65 1.64 -16.41 6.03
N ILE A 66 1.63 -15.56 7.06
CA ILE A 66 1.73 -15.97 8.47
C ILE A 66 0.34 -16.35 9.02
N LEU A 67 -0.68 -15.56 8.68
CA LEU A 67 -2.06 -15.74 9.16
C LEU A 67 -2.66 -17.06 8.68
N GLY A 68 -2.39 -17.48 7.44
CA GLY A 68 -2.89 -18.74 6.90
C GLY A 68 -2.47 -19.97 7.74
N PRO A 69 -1.17 -20.23 7.91
CA PRO A 69 -0.65 -21.29 8.77
C PRO A 69 -1.05 -21.15 10.24
N PHE A 70 -1.13 -19.92 10.77
CA PHE A 70 -1.56 -19.68 12.15
C PHE A 70 -3.02 -20.06 12.37
N LEU A 71 -3.92 -19.66 11.47
CA LEU A 71 -5.34 -20.05 11.52
C LEU A 71 -5.48 -21.57 11.40
N TRP A 72 -4.74 -22.19 10.47
CA TRP A 72 -4.71 -23.64 10.29
C TRP A 72 -4.24 -24.36 11.56
N TYR A 73 -3.12 -23.93 12.14
CA TYR A 73 -2.58 -24.49 13.38
C TYR A 73 -3.56 -24.30 14.55
N GLY A 74 -4.16 -23.12 14.68
CA GLY A 74 -5.17 -22.84 15.70
C GLY A 74 -6.40 -23.75 15.58
N THR A 75 -6.90 -23.99 14.37
CA THR A 75 -8.01 -24.92 14.13
C THR A 75 -7.64 -26.39 14.32
N ALA A 76 -6.40 -26.78 14.04
CA ALA A 76 -5.93 -28.16 14.15
C ALA A 76 -5.61 -28.56 15.60
N VAL A 77 -5.10 -27.62 16.40
CA VAL A 77 -4.61 -27.89 17.77
C VAL A 77 -5.68 -27.60 18.83
N VAL A 78 -6.59 -26.65 18.59
CA VAL A 78 -7.61 -26.26 19.57
C VAL A 78 -8.99 -26.80 19.17
N PRO A 79 -9.39 -27.99 19.68
CA PRO A 79 -10.68 -28.60 19.33
C PRO A 79 -11.87 -27.69 19.69
N SER A 80 -11.77 -26.88 20.73
CA SER A 80 -12.80 -25.92 21.16
C SER A 80 -13.15 -24.88 20.09
N PHE A 81 -12.19 -24.48 19.26
CA PHE A 81 -12.41 -23.51 18.20
C PHE A 81 -13.21 -24.14 17.06
N LEU A 82 -12.94 -25.41 16.76
CA LEU A 82 -13.68 -26.21 15.79
C LEU A 82 -15.12 -26.44 16.27
N THR A 83 -15.32 -26.78 17.56
CA THR A 83 -16.66 -26.99 18.13
C THR A 83 -17.48 -25.69 18.17
N ALA A 84 -16.87 -24.56 18.54
CA ALA A 84 -17.55 -23.26 18.52
C ALA A 84 -17.97 -22.86 17.10
N TYR A 85 -17.12 -23.13 16.10
CA TYR A 85 -17.41 -22.87 14.69
C TYR A 85 -18.56 -23.75 14.17
N GLN A 86 -18.52 -25.05 14.48
CA GLN A 86 -19.59 -26.01 14.16
C GLN A 86 -20.91 -25.65 14.85
N TYR A 87 -20.86 -25.19 16.10
CA TYR A 87 -22.05 -24.77 16.85
C TYR A 87 -22.68 -23.52 16.25
N LEU A 88 -21.87 -22.53 15.86
CA LEU A 88 -22.35 -21.31 15.23
C LEU A 88 -22.99 -21.59 13.85
N LEU A 89 -22.41 -22.52 13.08
CA LEU A 89 -22.98 -23.00 11.82
C LEU A 89 -24.30 -23.76 12.02
N TRP A 90 -24.36 -24.62 13.05
CA TRP A 90 -25.56 -25.36 13.42
C TRP A 90 -26.70 -24.42 13.84
N CYS A 91 -26.42 -23.38 14.62
CA CYS A 91 -27.40 -22.38 15.02
C CYS A 91 -27.95 -21.57 13.83
N LEU A 92 -27.12 -21.32 12.81
CA LEU A 92 -27.53 -20.52 11.65
C LEU A 92 -28.37 -21.30 10.63
N PHE A 93 -28.18 -22.63 10.46
CA PHE A 93 -28.86 -23.41 9.41
C PHE A 93 -29.14 -24.89 9.78
N PRO A 94 -30.36 -25.26 10.21
CA PRO A 94 -30.72 -26.63 10.58
C PRO A 94 -31.26 -27.48 9.41
N THR A 95 -30.83 -27.27 8.16
CA THR A 95 -31.50 -27.86 6.97
C THR A 95 -30.68 -28.93 6.23
N THR A 96 -31.38 -29.82 5.53
CA THR A 96 -30.91 -31.06 4.88
C THR A 96 -29.85 -30.88 3.78
N TYR A 97 -29.57 -29.65 3.33
CA TYR A 97 -28.49 -29.31 2.40
C TYR A 97 -27.21 -28.79 3.09
N ALA A 98 -27.10 -29.03 4.40
CA ALA A 98 -26.08 -28.50 5.31
C ALA A 98 -24.66 -28.48 4.72
N TYR A 99 -24.18 -29.58 4.15
CA TYR A 99 -22.80 -29.68 3.63
C TYR A 99 -22.45 -28.64 2.56
N ARG A 100 -23.34 -28.39 1.58
CA ARG A 100 -23.04 -27.43 0.49
C ARG A 100 -23.08 -25.98 0.99
N ILE A 101 -23.98 -25.70 1.94
CA ILE A 101 -24.17 -24.38 2.54
C ILE A 101 -23.00 -24.08 3.48
N GLU A 102 -22.59 -25.05 4.30
CA GLU A 102 -21.46 -24.96 5.22
C GLU A 102 -20.16 -24.61 4.47
N VAL A 103 -19.86 -25.36 3.41
CA VAL A 103 -18.72 -25.11 2.52
C VAL A 103 -18.78 -23.68 1.98
N ALA A 104 -19.91 -23.26 1.39
CA ALA A 104 -20.04 -21.91 0.83
C ALA A 104 -19.79 -20.80 1.87
N ILE A 105 -20.29 -20.97 3.10
CA ILE A 105 -20.13 -20.01 4.21
C ILE A 105 -18.68 -19.94 4.68
N VAL A 106 -18.01 -21.09 4.86
CA VAL A 106 -16.59 -21.11 5.24
C VAL A 106 -15.75 -20.38 4.20
N GLY A 107 -16.02 -20.63 2.92
CA GLY A 107 -15.37 -19.94 1.81
C GLY A 107 -15.64 -18.43 1.83
N SER A 108 -16.89 -18.00 2.02
CA SER A 108 -17.23 -16.57 2.03
C SER A 108 -16.64 -15.86 3.25
N ALA A 109 -16.71 -16.47 4.44
CA ALA A 109 -16.10 -15.93 5.65
C ALA A 109 -14.59 -15.77 5.47
N TYR A 110 -13.92 -16.76 4.88
CA TYR A 110 -12.50 -16.67 4.57
C TYR A 110 -12.16 -15.56 3.58
N ILE A 111 -12.97 -15.37 2.53
CA ILE A 111 -12.84 -14.23 1.59
C ILE A 111 -12.99 -12.90 2.34
N VAL A 112 -14.02 -12.77 3.18
CA VAL A 112 -14.29 -11.56 3.97
C VAL A 112 -13.14 -11.27 4.92
N ILE A 113 -12.61 -12.26 5.64
CA ILE A 113 -11.47 -12.09 6.54
C ILE A 113 -10.25 -11.58 5.77
N ILE A 114 -9.92 -12.17 4.61
CA ILE A 114 -8.78 -11.74 3.79
C ILE A 114 -8.97 -10.33 3.23
N ALA A 115 -10.20 -9.97 2.83
CA ALA A 115 -10.53 -8.64 2.32
C ALA A 115 -10.51 -7.57 3.42
N MET A 116 -10.98 -7.91 4.64
CA MET A 116 -11.04 -7.00 5.78
C MET A 116 -9.68 -6.80 6.46
N ALA A 117 -8.80 -7.81 6.45
CA ALA A 117 -7.47 -7.74 7.07
C ALA A 117 -6.68 -6.46 6.73
N PRO A 118 -6.50 -6.08 5.45
CA PRO A 118 -5.78 -4.85 5.13
C PRO A 118 -6.54 -3.56 5.49
N LEU A 119 -7.87 -3.61 5.52
CA LEU A 119 -8.72 -2.46 5.90
C LEU A 119 -8.61 -2.19 7.40
N LEU A 120 -8.68 -3.24 8.21
CA LEU A 120 -8.49 -3.16 9.66
C LEU A 120 -7.08 -2.69 9.99
N TYR A 121 -6.05 -3.16 9.28
CA TYR A 121 -4.69 -2.65 9.46
C TYR A 121 -4.59 -1.14 9.16
N GLY A 122 -5.13 -0.70 8.02
CA GLY A 122 -5.16 0.71 7.65
C GLY A 122 -5.95 1.58 8.64
N ALA A 123 -7.02 1.03 9.23
CA ALA A 123 -7.88 1.68 10.22
C ALA A 123 -7.23 1.77 11.62
N VAL A 124 -6.60 0.70 12.10
CA VAL A 124 -5.85 0.69 13.37
C VAL A 124 -4.64 1.60 13.30
N GLY A 125 -4.04 1.71 12.12
CA GLY A 125 -2.94 2.63 11.83
C GLY A 125 -3.25 4.10 12.13
N LEU A 126 -4.51 4.52 12.11
CA LEU A 126 -4.90 5.89 12.49
C LEU A 126 -4.62 6.18 13.95
N TRP A 127 -4.92 5.22 14.83
CA TRP A 127 -4.76 5.40 16.27
C TRP A 127 -3.30 5.46 16.68
N ARG A 128 -2.41 4.87 15.85
CA ARG A 128 -0.96 4.88 16.05
C ARG A 128 -0.24 5.97 15.26
N ARG A 129 -0.96 6.88 14.59
CA ARG A 129 -0.33 7.87 13.72
C ARG A 129 0.51 8.83 14.56
N GLN A 130 1.80 8.53 14.64
CA GLN A 130 2.78 9.44 15.22
C GLN A 130 2.86 10.69 14.36
N ARG A 131 2.96 11.85 15.01
CA ARG A 131 3.15 13.13 14.34
C ARG A 131 4.38 13.06 13.43
N PRO A 132 4.36 13.78 12.31
CA PRO A 132 5.48 13.76 11.39
C PRO A 132 6.73 14.33 12.08
N SER A 133 7.77 13.51 12.21
CA SER A 133 9.10 14.04 12.50
C SER A 133 9.62 14.73 11.24
N SER A 134 10.57 15.65 11.38
CA SER A 134 11.21 16.38 10.27
C SER A 134 12.07 15.44 9.40
N MET A 135 11.44 14.41 8.81
CA MET A 135 12.08 13.43 7.96
C MET A 135 12.37 14.04 6.59
N ARG A 136 13.59 13.81 6.10
CA ARG A 136 13.94 14.10 4.70
C ARG A 136 13.24 13.07 3.79
N TYR A 137 12.19 13.49 3.10
CA TYR A 137 11.44 12.65 2.14
C TYR A 137 12.31 12.18 0.95
N SER A 138 13.41 12.86 0.66
CA SER A 138 14.40 12.43 -0.33
C SER A 138 15.24 11.22 0.09
N SER A 139 15.22 10.85 1.38
CA SER A 139 16.05 9.75 1.89
C SER A 139 15.49 8.37 1.50
N ALA A 140 16.40 7.41 1.23
CA ALA A 140 16.02 6.00 1.04
C ALA A 140 15.40 5.39 2.31
N GLY A 141 15.65 6.03 3.47
CA GLY A 141 15.04 5.72 4.73
C GLY A 141 13.56 6.08 4.81
N TYR A 142 12.95 6.84 3.90
CA TYR A 142 11.49 7.07 3.95
C TYR A 142 10.67 5.91 3.31
N ASN A 143 11.33 4.99 2.60
CA ASN A 143 10.62 3.96 1.84
C ASN A 143 9.97 2.87 2.70
N ALA A 144 9.00 2.17 2.09
CA ALA A 144 8.42 0.93 2.57
C ALA A 144 9.51 -0.05 3.06
N LEU A 145 9.16 -0.88 4.05
CA LEU A 145 10.12 -1.74 4.75
C LEU A 145 10.96 -2.60 3.79
N THR A 146 10.35 -3.14 2.73
CA THR A 146 11.06 -3.96 1.74
C THR A 146 12.12 -3.21 0.96
N ASN A 147 11.80 -1.99 0.52
CA ASN A 147 12.78 -1.14 -0.17
C ASN A 147 13.83 -0.66 0.82
N ARG A 148 13.48 -0.36 2.06
CA ARG A 148 14.44 -0.07 3.12
C ARG A 148 15.45 -1.22 3.28
N LEU A 149 14.98 -2.46 3.35
CA LEU A 149 15.83 -3.64 3.45
C LEU A 149 16.70 -3.80 2.21
N LEU A 150 16.13 -3.77 1.01
CA LEU A 150 16.89 -3.91 -0.24
C LEU A 150 17.95 -2.81 -0.39
N LEU A 151 17.56 -1.55 -0.19
CA LEU A 151 18.45 -0.40 -0.35
C LEU A 151 19.46 -0.29 0.81
N SER A 152 19.22 -0.93 1.95
CA SER A 152 20.22 -1.01 3.05
C SER A 152 21.49 -1.75 2.64
N TYR A 153 21.38 -2.68 1.69
CA TYR A 153 22.53 -3.38 1.12
C TYR A 153 23.32 -2.51 0.13
N ILE A 154 22.77 -1.36 -0.29
CA ILE A 154 23.39 -0.46 -1.26
C ILE A 154 24.03 0.72 -0.51
N ARG A 155 25.31 0.57 -0.18
CA ARG A 155 26.13 1.55 0.55
C ARG A 155 26.03 3.00 0.06
N PRO A 156 26.06 3.33 -1.25
CA PRO A 156 25.97 4.73 -1.70
C PRO A 156 24.62 5.39 -1.41
N LEU A 157 23.54 4.62 -1.21
CA LEU A 157 22.23 5.17 -0.87
C LEU A 157 22.09 5.54 0.61
N HIS A 158 23.01 5.08 1.46
CA HIS A 158 23.04 5.36 2.90
C HIS A 158 23.95 6.54 3.26
N MET A 159 24.86 6.93 2.37
CA MET A 159 25.76 8.08 2.58
C MET A 159 24.94 9.38 2.69
N GLN A 160 25.14 10.11 3.79
CA GLN A 160 24.24 11.17 4.27
C GLN A 160 24.59 12.59 3.78
N ASP A 161 25.77 12.77 3.18
CA ASP A 161 26.38 14.08 2.89
C ASP A 161 26.09 14.64 1.48
N GLU A 162 25.32 13.93 0.67
CA GLU A 162 25.08 14.28 -0.73
C GLU A 162 23.79 15.10 -0.91
N ARG A 163 23.74 15.97 -1.93
CA ARG A 163 22.55 16.75 -2.32
C ARG A 163 21.42 15.80 -2.73
N GLY A 164 20.55 15.46 -1.78
CA GLY A 164 19.36 14.63 -2.01
C GLY A 164 18.21 15.45 -2.54
N LEU A 165 17.87 15.28 -3.81
CA LEU A 165 16.74 15.94 -4.49
C LEU A 165 15.55 14.98 -4.61
N GLY A 166 14.34 15.53 -4.62
CA GLY A 166 13.09 14.80 -4.77
C GLY A 166 12.37 14.50 -3.45
N GLY A 167 11.27 13.76 -3.53
CA GLY A 167 10.38 13.48 -2.39
C GLY A 167 9.33 14.56 -2.11
N SER A 168 9.28 15.63 -2.91
CA SER A 168 8.28 16.71 -2.79
C SER A 168 6.84 16.22 -2.98
N ILE A 169 6.62 15.16 -3.77
CA ILE A 169 5.30 14.51 -3.88
C ILE A 169 4.85 13.97 -2.52
N HIS A 170 5.74 13.30 -1.78
CA HIS A 170 5.43 12.75 -0.47
C HIS A 170 5.17 13.86 0.55
N GLU A 171 5.96 14.92 0.51
CA GLU A 171 5.75 16.13 1.33
C GLU A 171 4.39 16.79 1.03
N LEU A 172 4.01 16.94 -0.24
CA LEU A 172 2.69 17.47 -0.62
C LEU A 172 1.55 16.58 -0.12
N CYS A 173 1.70 15.27 -0.32
CA CYS A 173 0.72 14.26 0.09
C CYS A 173 0.56 14.17 1.62
N GLU A 174 1.61 14.53 2.35
CA GLU A 174 1.60 14.61 3.81
C GLU A 174 0.94 15.89 4.30
N ALA A 175 1.22 17.02 3.66
CA ALA A 175 0.57 18.29 3.92
C ALA A 175 -0.94 18.23 3.61
N ASN A 176 -1.32 17.57 2.52
CA ASN A 176 -2.72 17.33 2.17
C ASN A 176 -2.90 15.97 1.48
N ALA A 177 -3.56 15.04 2.19
CA ALA A 177 -3.81 13.69 1.71
C ALA A 177 -4.66 13.61 0.43
N ARG A 178 -5.38 14.68 0.06
CA ARG A 178 -6.18 14.73 -1.17
C ARG A 178 -5.33 14.59 -2.43
N TYR A 179 -4.07 15.03 -2.41
CA TYR A 179 -3.15 14.89 -3.55
C TYR A 179 -2.69 13.45 -3.81
N LYS A 180 -3.02 12.49 -2.93
CA LYS A 180 -2.73 11.07 -3.17
C LYS A 180 -3.75 10.51 -4.13
N ALA A 181 -3.35 10.00 -5.30
CA ALA A 181 -4.27 9.28 -6.19
C ALA A 181 -4.74 7.94 -5.55
N LEU A 182 -3.84 7.29 -4.80
CA LEU A 182 -4.07 6.02 -4.12
C LEU A 182 -3.84 6.14 -2.59
N PRO A 183 -4.77 6.72 -1.80
CA PRO A 183 -4.62 6.85 -0.35
C PRO A 183 -4.35 5.55 0.42
N VAL A 184 -4.83 4.41 -0.09
CA VAL A 184 -4.74 3.11 0.58
C VAL A 184 -3.36 2.46 0.44
N ILE A 185 -2.64 2.75 -0.63
CA ILE A 185 -1.41 2.04 -1.03
C ILE A 185 -0.20 2.90 -0.70
N ASN A 186 0.87 2.29 -0.17
CA ASN A 186 2.15 2.96 -0.07
C ASN A 186 2.88 3.00 -1.43
N THR A 187 2.80 4.16 -2.09
CA THR A 187 3.46 4.44 -3.37
C THR A 187 4.96 4.70 -3.24
N GLY A 188 5.50 4.85 -2.03
CA GLY A 188 6.94 4.97 -1.81
C GLY A 188 7.73 3.69 -2.15
N SER A 189 7.03 2.56 -2.37
CA SER A 189 7.65 1.30 -2.80
C SER A 189 8.01 1.25 -4.30
N SER A 190 7.38 2.09 -5.12
CA SER A 190 7.63 2.19 -6.57
C SER A 190 8.63 3.28 -6.94
N ASP A 191 9.18 3.98 -5.95
CA ASP A 191 10.12 5.06 -6.21
C ASP A 191 11.50 4.54 -6.65
N CYS A 192 12.08 5.23 -7.62
CA CYS A 192 13.39 4.94 -8.17
C CYS A 192 14.43 5.94 -7.64
N PHE A 193 15.65 5.46 -7.39
CA PHE A 193 16.77 6.32 -7.00
C PHE A 193 17.81 6.36 -8.10
N VAL A 194 18.12 7.55 -8.59
CA VAL A 194 19.20 7.79 -9.56
C VAL A 194 20.39 8.38 -8.81
N LEU A 195 21.55 7.74 -9.00
CA LEU A 195 22.82 8.18 -8.45
C LEU A 195 23.60 8.89 -9.55
N CYS A 196 23.86 10.17 -9.37
CA CYS A 196 24.59 11.00 -10.33
C CYS A 196 26.07 11.04 -9.93
N TYR A 197 26.92 10.41 -10.74
CA TYR A 197 28.36 10.43 -10.54
C TYR A 197 29.04 11.39 -11.51
N CYS A 198 29.96 12.19 -11.00
CA CYS A 198 30.88 13.02 -11.78
C CYS A 198 32.31 12.68 -11.34
N ASN A 199 33.20 12.37 -12.27
CA ASN A 199 34.60 12.03 -11.96
C ASN A 199 34.75 10.95 -10.86
N HIS A 200 33.94 9.88 -10.92
CA HIS A 200 33.87 8.79 -9.94
C HIS A 200 33.45 9.19 -8.52
N ARG A 201 33.03 10.43 -8.31
CA ARG A 201 32.44 10.91 -7.07
C ARG A 201 30.92 11.01 -7.24
N LEU A 202 30.18 10.53 -6.25
CA LEU A 202 28.74 10.78 -6.18
C LEU A 202 28.56 12.30 -5.94
N GLU A 203 27.73 12.98 -6.72
CA GLU A 203 27.45 14.42 -6.54
C GLU A 203 26.02 14.72 -6.14
N ALA A 204 25.08 13.87 -6.59
CA ALA A 204 23.67 14.04 -6.32
C ALA A 204 22.95 12.70 -6.29
N LYS A 205 21.85 12.68 -5.53
CA LYS A 205 20.92 11.57 -5.45
C LYS A 205 19.53 12.10 -5.77
N LEU A 206 18.92 11.57 -6.81
CA LEU A 206 17.57 11.95 -7.24
C LEU A 206 16.60 10.84 -6.83
N ARG A 207 15.55 11.19 -6.09
CA ARG A 207 14.39 10.31 -5.88
C ARG A 207 13.32 10.64 -6.91
N LEU A 208 13.01 9.69 -7.77
CA LEU A 208 11.96 9.78 -8.78
C LEU A 208 10.73 9.01 -8.31
N SER A 209 9.57 9.63 -8.47
CA SER A 209 8.26 9.06 -8.17
C SER A 209 7.37 9.15 -9.41
N LEU A 210 6.49 8.18 -9.58
CA LEU A 210 5.55 8.15 -10.69
C LEU A 210 4.50 9.26 -10.54
N LEU A 211 4.28 10.02 -11.62
CA LEU A 211 3.31 11.11 -11.64
C LEU A 211 1.88 10.61 -11.50
N GLU A 212 1.58 9.39 -11.94
CA GLU A 212 0.26 8.75 -11.83
C GLU A 212 -0.24 8.65 -10.38
N TYR A 213 0.66 8.68 -9.39
CA TYR A 213 0.28 8.66 -7.97
C TYR A 213 -0.09 10.03 -7.41
N LEU A 214 0.15 11.10 -8.16
CA LEU A 214 -0.22 12.46 -7.81
C LEU A 214 -1.57 12.79 -8.44
N ASP A 215 -2.55 13.06 -7.60
CA ASP A 215 -3.84 13.61 -8.02
C ASP A 215 -3.70 15.12 -8.19
N LEU A 216 -3.89 15.62 -9.42
CA LEU A 216 -3.75 17.04 -9.76
C LEU A 216 -4.92 17.90 -9.27
N GLN A 217 -6.00 17.27 -8.76
CA GLN A 217 -7.17 17.96 -8.23
C GLN A 217 -7.79 18.93 -9.25
N SER A 218 -7.88 18.51 -10.52
CA SER A 218 -8.38 19.34 -11.64
C SER A 218 -9.78 19.91 -11.40
N ASP A 219 -10.61 19.21 -10.64
CA ASP A 219 -12.01 19.58 -10.38
C ASP A 219 -12.18 20.63 -9.28
N GLU A 220 -11.19 20.80 -8.39
CA GLU A 220 -11.22 21.75 -7.28
C GLU A 220 -10.26 22.93 -7.53
N PRO A 221 -10.75 24.11 -7.97
CA PRO A 221 -9.89 25.20 -8.43
C PRO A 221 -9.00 25.80 -7.33
N HIS A 222 -9.27 25.50 -6.06
CA HIS A 222 -8.49 25.97 -4.91
C HIS A 222 -7.38 24.98 -4.49
N LEU A 223 -7.45 23.72 -4.96
CA LEU A 223 -6.43 22.68 -4.75
C LEU A 223 -5.72 22.27 -6.03
N CYS A 224 -6.18 22.75 -7.19
CA CYS A 224 -5.58 22.40 -8.47
C CYS A 224 -4.07 22.71 -8.51
N VAL A 225 -3.29 21.74 -8.98
CA VAL A 225 -1.84 21.87 -9.18
C VAL A 225 -1.60 22.66 -10.46
N ASP A 226 -0.96 23.83 -10.34
CA ASP A 226 -0.67 24.67 -11.50
C ASP A 226 0.42 24.02 -12.36
N SER A 227 0.26 24.04 -13.69
CA SER A 227 1.28 23.54 -14.62
C SER A 227 2.28 24.61 -15.00
N GLY A 228 3.58 24.29 -14.97
CA GLY A 228 4.65 25.16 -15.45
C GLY A 228 5.72 24.40 -16.23
N VAL A 229 6.79 25.11 -16.57
CA VAL A 229 7.91 24.56 -17.34
C VAL A 229 9.13 24.46 -16.44
N SER A 230 9.68 23.26 -16.30
CA SER A 230 10.91 23.03 -15.54
C SER A 230 12.12 23.51 -16.31
N THR A 231 13.12 24.01 -15.57
CA THR A 231 14.47 24.28 -16.07
C THR A 231 15.30 23.00 -16.17
N LEU A 232 14.87 21.93 -15.49
CA LEU A 232 15.54 20.64 -15.44
C LEU A 232 15.01 19.71 -16.55
N ARG A 233 15.77 18.64 -16.82
CA ARG A 233 15.38 17.59 -17.79
C ARG A 233 14.34 16.60 -17.24
N PHE A 234 13.90 16.81 -16.00
CA PHE A 234 12.91 15.98 -15.32
C PHE A 234 11.78 16.85 -14.75
N ASN A 235 10.65 16.22 -14.43
CA ASN A 235 9.52 16.91 -13.84
C ASN A 235 9.83 17.27 -12.39
N GLU A 236 9.49 18.49 -11.99
CA GLU A 236 9.72 19.02 -10.65
C GLU A 236 8.40 19.49 -10.06
N LEU A 237 8.15 19.13 -8.80
CA LEU A 237 7.01 19.61 -8.05
C LEU A 237 7.51 20.63 -7.04
N GLU A 238 7.19 21.90 -7.29
CA GLU A 238 7.48 23.00 -6.38
C GLU A 238 6.36 23.12 -5.34
N LEU A 239 6.77 23.11 -4.08
CA LEU A 239 5.88 23.28 -2.95
C LEU A 239 5.81 24.77 -2.58
N PRO A 240 4.65 25.25 -2.14
CA PRO A 240 4.55 26.60 -1.59
C PRO A 240 5.48 26.75 -0.38
N SER A 241 6.40 27.70 -0.45
CA SER A 241 7.37 27.93 0.62
C SER A 241 6.65 28.30 1.91
N ARG A 242 6.95 27.56 2.98
CA ARG A 242 6.37 27.75 4.31
C ARG A 242 6.71 29.13 4.93
N GLN A 243 7.63 29.89 4.32
CA GLN A 243 8.15 31.16 4.82
C GLN A 243 7.54 32.42 4.18
N ALA A 244 6.73 32.31 3.12
CA ALA A 244 6.11 33.47 2.49
C ALA A 244 4.80 33.85 3.22
N PHE A 245 4.92 34.49 4.37
CA PHE A 245 3.79 34.86 5.24
C PHE A 245 2.87 35.97 4.68
N ASN A 246 3.13 36.50 3.48
CA ASN A 246 2.45 37.70 2.98
C ASN A 246 2.00 37.71 1.51
N GLU A 247 2.10 36.60 0.77
CA GLU A 247 1.55 36.56 -0.60
C GLU A 247 0.66 35.34 -0.77
N LYS A 248 -0.54 35.59 -1.34
CA LYS A 248 -1.56 34.64 -1.82
C LYS A 248 -1.16 33.17 -1.67
N LEU A 249 -1.94 32.43 -0.86
CA LEU A 249 -1.93 30.97 -0.70
C LEU A 249 -1.31 30.28 -1.93
N SER A 250 0.00 30.03 -1.87
CA SER A 250 0.74 29.61 -3.05
C SER A 250 0.31 28.18 -3.35
N ARG A 251 -0.11 27.92 -4.58
CA ARG A 251 -0.53 26.60 -5.02
C ARG A 251 0.71 25.77 -5.35
N PRO A 252 0.66 24.44 -5.15
CA PRO A 252 1.73 23.58 -5.65
C PRO A 252 1.80 23.71 -7.18
N ARG A 253 3.04 23.72 -7.71
CA ARG A 253 3.29 23.83 -9.15
C ARG A 253 3.99 22.58 -9.67
N LEU A 254 3.40 21.94 -10.67
CA LEU A 254 4.04 20.87 -11.42
C LEU A 254 4.76 21.45 -12.63
N LEU A 255 6.08 21.56 -12.53
CA LEU A 255 6.96 21.98 -13.61
C LEU A 255 7.32 20.78 -14.48
N ARG A 256 6.88 20.77 -15.74
CA ARG A 256 7.16 19.68 -16.68
C ARG A 256 8.45 19.96 -17.45
N ALA A 257 9.24 18.90 -17.71
CA ALA A 257 10.45 19.03 -18.52
C ALA A 257 10.12 19.57 -19.93
N ARG A 258 10.97 20.47 -20.45
CA ARG A 258 10.78 21.07 -21.80
C ARG A 258 10.90 20.06 -22.93
N SER A 259 11.78 19.08 -22.76
CA SER A 259 12.04 18.03 -23.73
C SER A 259 11.66 16.68 -23.12
N PRO A 260 11.00 15.78 -23.88
CA PRO A 260 10.74 14.43 -23.41
C PRO A 260 12.08 13.76 -23.07
N SER A 261 12.22 13.35 -21.82
CA SER A 261 13.36 12.58 -21.35
C SER A 261 12.89 11.17 -21.04
N PRO A 262 13.78 10.15 -21.07
CA PRO A 262 13.41 8.79 -20.66
C PRO A 262 12.95 8.72 -19.20
N TRP A 263 13.15 9.80 -18.43
CA TRP A 263 12.76 9.93 -17.03
C TRP A 263 11.43 10.67 -16.84
N CYS A 264 10.77 11.09 -17.94
CA CYS A 264 9.48 11.80 -17.97
C CYS A 264 8.37 11.00 -18.67
N LEU A 265 8.36 9.68 -18.49
CA LEU A 265 7.30 8.79 -18.99
C LEU A 265 6.04 8.90 -18.12
#